data_AF-A0A6M3L162-F1
#
_entry.id   AF-A0A6M3L162-F1
#
_cell.length_a   1.000
_cell.length_b   1.000
_cell.length_c   1.000
_cell.angle_alpha   90.00
_cell.angle_beta   90.00
_cell.angle_gamma   90.00
#
_symmetry.space_group_name_H-M   'P 1'
#
loop_
_entity.id
_entity.type
_entity.pdbx_description
1 polymer ?
#
loop_
_entity_poly.entity_id
_entity_poly.type
_entity_poly.pdbx_seq_one_letter_code
_entity_poly.pdbx_strand_id
1 'polypeptide(L)' 'MALRDKVIERLKAKGCRELPSNSRKYRKFTHPVQGNYYWVGKAGALRSGKTIGDSVSLGRYIYPEIKGVSNAENS' A
#
# COMPACT_ATOMS: atom_id res chain seq x y z
N MET A 1 0.99 -10.23 -14.66
CA MET A 1 0.98 -8.98 -13.88
C MET A 1 1.57 -9.24 -12.49
N ALA A 2 2.59 -8.49 -12.06
CA ALA A 2 3.26 -8.74 -10.79
C ALA A 2 2.42 -8.22 -9.60
N LEU A 3 2.57 -8.83 -8.42
CA LEU A 3 1.84 -8.44 -7.19
C LEU A 3 2.04 -6.96 -6.84
N ARG A 4 3.26 -6.46 -7.05
CA ARG A 4 3.61 -5.05 -6.89
C ARG A 4 2.70 -4.13 -7.71
N ASP A 5 2.45 -4.47 -8.96
CA ASP A 5 1.66 -3.63 -9.87
C ASP A 5 0.19 -3.59 -9.43
N LYS A 6 -0.35 -4.74 -8.98
CA LYS A 6 -1.71 -4.82 -8.41
C LYS A 6 -1.87 -3.92 -7.17
N VAL A 7 -0.88 -3.90 -6.29
CA VAL A 7 -0.89 -3.02 -5.10
C VAL A 7 -0.88 -1.55 -5.52
N ILE A 8 -0.07 -1.21 -6.52
CA ILE A 8 0.06 0.18 -7.00
C ILE A 8 -1.24 0.66 -7.66
N GLU A 9 -1.83 -0.15 -8.52
CA GLU A 9 -3.12 0.17 -9.15
C GLU A 9 -4.21 0.38 -8.10
N ARG A 10 -4.26 -0.46 -7.07
CA ARG A 10 -5.22 -0.29 -5.97
C ARG A 10 -4.97 0.98 -5.17
N LEU A 11 -3.72 1.32 -4.87
CA LEU A 11 -3.40 2.58 -4.20
C LEU A 11 -3.86 3.78 -5.04
N LYS A 12 -3.62 3.76 -6.35
CA LYS A 12 -4.11 4.79 -7.27
C LYS A 12 -5.64 4.86 -7.32
N ALA A 13 -6.32 3.71 -7.36
CA ALA A 13 -7.78 3.64 -7.33
C ALA A 13 -8.38 4.17 -6.01
N LYS A 14 -7.65 4.05 -4.89
CA LYS A 14 -7.98 4.68 -3.60
C LYS A 14 -7.63 6.17 -3.54
N GLY A 15 -7.21 6.78 -4.65
CA GLY A 15 -6.84 8.20 -4.70
C GLY A 15 -5.45 8.51 -4.14
N CYS A 16 -4.64 7.50 -3.82
CA CYS A 16 -3.26 7.74 -3.41
C CYS A 16 -2.43 8.24 -4.60
N ARG A 17 -1.57 9.22 -4.33
CA ARG A 17 -0.63 9.79 -5.30
C ARG A 17 0.76 9.26 -5.05
N GLU A 18 1.47 8.94 -6.13
CA GLU A 18 2.87 8.55 -6.04
C GLU A 18 3.74 9.77 -5.77
N LEU A 19 4.74 9.59 -4.90
CA LEU A 19 5.74 10.60 -4.59
C LEU A 19 7.14 10.06 -4.91
N PRO A 20 8.09 10.95 -5.24
CA PRO A 20 9.49 10.56 -5.33
C PRO A 20 9.94 9.95 -3.99
N SER A 21 10.66 8.84 -4.08
CA SER A 21 11.18 8.11 -2.94
C SER A 21 12.71 8.20 -2.95
N ASN A 22 13.29 8.63 -1.84
CA ASN A 22 14.76 8.61 -1.67
C ASN A 22 15.30 7.16 -1.56
N SER A 23 14.42 6.17 -1.38
CA SER A 23 14.80 4.76 -1.30
C SER A 23 14.65 4.08 -2.66
N ARG A 24 15.74 3.49 -3.16
CA ARG A 24 15.73 2.60 -4.34
C ARG A 24 14.95 1.29 -4.13
N LYS A 25 14.58 0.97 -2.88
CA LYS A 25 13.89 -0.28 -2.52
C LYS A 25 12.36 -0.16 -2.54
N TYR A 26 11.83 1.05 -2.38
CA TYR A 26 10.40 1.29 -2.19
C TYR A 26 9.87 2.40 -3.09
N ARG A 27 8.67 2.21 -3.64
CA ARG A 27 7.85 3.31 -4.18
C ARG A 27 7.06 3.93 -3.04
N LYS A 28 6.96 5.25 -3.03
CA LYS A 28 6.28 6.02 -1.99
C LYS A 28 4.95 6.53 -2.54
N PHE A 29 3.89 6.40 -1.75
CA PHE A 29 2.59 6.97 -2.06
C PHE A 29 2.08 7.76 -0.84
N THR A 30 1.24 8.75 -1.10
CA THR A 30 0.53 9.52 -0.07
C THR A 30 -0.96 9.46 -0.34
N HIS A 31 -1.76 9.39 0.71
CA HIS A 31 -3.21 9.53 0.59
C HIS A 31 -3.59 10.96 0.97
N PRO A 32 -4.37 11.68 0.16
CA PRO A 32 -4.64 13.11 0.39
C PRO A 32 -5.34 13.38 1.72
N VAL A 33 -6.10 12.41 2.23
CA VAL A 33 -6.86 12.54 3.49
C VAL A 33 -6.13 11.93 4.69
N GLN A 34 -5.20 11.01 4.47
CA GLN A 34 -4.50 10.33 5.57
C GLN A 34 -3.07 10.85 5.62
N GLY A 35 -2.66 11.45 6.73
CA GLY A 35 -1.30 12.00 6.93
C GLY A 35 -0.16 10.98 6.96
N ASN A 36 -0.40 9.75 6.50
CA ASN A 36 0.58 8.66 6.48
C ASN A 36 1.01 8.36 5.03
N TYR A 37 2.27 7.95 4.88
CA TYR A 37 2.78 7.46 3.60
C TYR A 37 2.62 5.95 3.50
N TYR A 38 2.47 5.49 2.26
CA TYR A 38 2.48 4.09 1.88
C TYR A 38 3.78 3.76 1.17
N TRP A 39 4.41 2.66 1.55
CA TRP A 39 5.69 2.21 1.00
C TRP A 39 5.51 0.85 0.35
N VAL A 40 5.67 0.78 -0.97
CA VAL A 40 5.50 -0.44 -1.77
C VAL A 40 6.87 -1.00 -2.17
N GLY A 41 7.21 -2.16 -1.63
CA GLY A 41 8.44 -2.90 -1.95
C GLY A 41 8.33 -3.65 -3.28
N LYS A 42 9.49 -4.12 -3.77
CA LYS A 42 9.59 -4.83 -5.07
C LYS A 42 8.73 -6.09 -5.16
N ALA A 43 8.54 -6.81 -4.06
CA ALA A 43 7.74 -8.03 -4.00
C ALA A 43 6.25 -7.77 -3.66
N GLY A 44 5.78 -6.52 -3.68
CA GLY A 44 4.41 -6.17 -3.27
C GLY A 44 4.21 -6.06 -1.76
N ALA A 45 5.30 -6.10 -0.98
CA ALA A 45 5.25 -5.76 0.45
C ALA A 45 4.77 -4.31 0.61
N LEU A 46 3.70 -4.12 1.38
CA LEU A 46 3.15 -2.81 1.66
C LEU A 46 3.39 -2.44 3.12
N ARG A 47 3.83 -1.20 3.36
CA ARG A 47 3.99 -0.63 4.69
C ARG A 47 3.30 0.73 4.78
N SER A 48 2.93 1.17 5.97
CA SER A 48 2.41 2.52 6.21
C SER A 48 3.06 3.19 7.42
N GLY A 49 3.38 4.49 7.29
CA GLY A 49 3.97 5.30 8.35
C GLY A 49 4.54 6.62 7.84
N LYS A 50 4.91 7.53 8.75
CA LYS A 50 5.50 8.85 8.40
C LYS A 50 6.89 8.72 7.77
N THR A 51 7.66 7.74 8.21
CA THR A 51 8.98 7.41 7.68
C THR A 51 9.03 5.93 7.31
N ILE A 52 10.06 5.50 6.56
CA ILE A 52 10.26 4.07 6.29
C ILE A 52 10.59 3.32 7.59
N GLY A 53 11.41 3.92 8.46
CA GLY A 53 11.84 3.32 9.74
C GLY A 53 10.67 3.09 10.70
N ASP A 54 9.77 4.05 10.80
CA ASP A 54 8.59 4.00 11.69
C ASP A 54 7.37 3.37 11.01
N SER A 55 7.54 2.76 9.85
CA SER A 55 6.42 2.15 9.11
C SER A 55 6.12 0.74 9.59
N VAL A 56 4.83 0.43 9.70
CA VAL A 56 4.33 -0.91 10.00
C VAL A 56 4.00 -1.67 8.72
N SER A 57 4.27 -2.97 8.71
CA SER A 57 3.95 -3.84 7.57
C SER A 57 2.45 -4.11 7.51
N LEU A 58 1.80 -3.72 6.41
CA LEU A 58 0.38 -3.97 6.13
C LEU A 58 0.14 -5.33 5.44
N GLY A 59 1.13 -6.23 5.51
CA GLY A 59 1.28 -7.43 4.68
C GLY A 59 0.16 -8.48 4.73
N ARG A 60 -0.90 -8.29 5.53
CA ARG A 60 -2.09 -9.15 5.54
C ARG A 60 -3.41 -8.39 5.36
N TYR A 61 -3.42 -7.07 5.61
CA TYR A 61 -4.64 -6.26 5.66
C TYR A 61 -5.12 -5.75 4.31
N ILE A 62 -4.24 -5.68 3.29
CA ILE A 62 -4.64 -5.26 1.92
C ILE A 62 -4.93 -6.48 1.03
N TYR A 63 -4.54 -7.68 1.46
CA TYR A 63 -4.72 -8.92 0.70
C TYR A 63 -6.16 -9.41 0.50
N PRO A 64 -7.11 -9.28 1.44
CA PRO A 64 -8.49 -9.75 1.19
C PRO A 64 -9.18 -8.94 0.10
N GLU A 65 -8.87 -7.65 -0.03
CA GLU A 65 -9.44 -6.74 -1.04
C GLU A 65 -8.84 -6.92 -2.44
N ILE A 66 -7.61 -7.43 -2.51
CA ILE A 66 -6.92 -7.74 -3.78
C ILE A 66 -7.31 -9.13 -4.31
N LYS A 67 -7.74 -10.06 -3.44
CA LYS A 67 -8.21 -11.39 -3.82
C LYS A 67 -9.72 -11.53 -4.07
N GLY A 68 -10.51 -10.47 -3.92
CA GLY A 68 -11.96 -10.58 -4.11
C GLY A 68 -12.62 -11.48 -3.06
N VAL A 69 -12.20 -11.37 -1.79
CA VAL A 69 -12.94 -11.99 -0.69
C VAL A 69 -14.00 -10.99 -0.24
N SER A 70 -15.25 -11.30 -0.58
CA SER A 70 -16.44 -10.78 0.08
C SER A 70 -16.32 -11.03 1.58
N ASN A 71 -16.02 -9.97 2.35
CA ASN A 71 -16.37 -9.97 3.77
C ASN A 71 -17.88 -9.72 3.87
N ALA A 72 -18.64 -10.80 3.67
CA ALA A 72 -19.91 -10.93 4.35
C ALA A 72 -19.60 -11.45 5.78
N GLU A 73 -20.25 -10.84 6.77
CA GLU A 73 -20.45 -11.31 8.17
C GLU A 73 -19.23 -11.10 9.12
N ASN A 74 -19.34 -10.55 10.33
CA ASN A 74 -20.43 -10.33 11.32
C ASN A 74 -19.93 -9.22 12.29
N SER A 75 -20.66 -8.20 12.77
CA SER A 75 -21.99 -8.12 13.43
C SER A 75 -22.20 -9.09 14.58
#